data_AF-A0A315VDB5-F1
#
_entry.id   AF-A0A315VDB5-F1
#
_cell.length_a   1.000
_cell.length_b   1.000
_cell.length_c   1.000
_cell.angle_alpha   90.00
_cell.angle_beta   90.00
_cell.angle_gamma   90.00
#
_symmetry.space_group_name_H-M   'P 1'
#
loop_
_entity.id
_entity.type
_entity.pdbx_description
1 polymer ?
#
loop_
_entity_poly.entity_id
_entity_poly.type
_entity_poly.pdbx_seq_one_letter_code
_entity_poly.pdbx_strand_id
1 'polypeptide(L)'
;MPKDGTVHELTSNAILFLQQLLDFHETAGAMLASQVLGDTYNIPLDPRETSSASSSTSDFNKRLLSSYICKVLGNLQLNLLSKSKVYEDSALSAIFLHNNYNYILKSLEKSELIQLVTVTQRKAESSYRELIKQQIDIYQRSWLKVLEHLTDKNMPIFQPGAKLKDKERQVIKDKFKGFNDGLEELCKIQKGWAIPDKEQRDYIRQSQRKIVSDAYRAFVQRCANISFTKNPEKYHKYRPEEVEEMIEKLFDTPNQGDDDTDAALEL
;
A
#
# COMPACT_ATOMS: atom_id res chain seq x y z
N MET A 1 -14.38 0.00 -10.74
CA MET A 1 -13.30 0.28 -9.78
C MET A 1 -13.85 0.13 -8.38
N PRO A 2 -13.22 -0.63 -7.48
CA PRO A 2 -13.70 -0.78 -6.11
C PRO A 2 -13.75 0.58 -5.40
N LYS A 3 -14.89 0.93 -4.81
CA LYS A 3 -15.07 2.25 -4.18
C LYS A 3 -14.17 2.47 -2.95
N ASP A 4 -13.76 1.37 -2.33
CA ASP A 4 -12.94 1.29 -1.13
C ASP A 4 -11.44 1.16 -1.42
N GLY A 5 -11.05 1.07 -2.70
CA GLY A 5 -9.65 0.88 -3.09
C GLY A 5 -9.10 -0.52 -2.79
N THR A 6 -9.93 -1.54 -2.57
CA THR A 6 -9.46 -2.91 -2.35
C THR A 6 -8.79 -3.53 -3.59
N VAL A 7 -8.30 -4.76 -3.46
CA VAL A 7 -7.69 -5.54 -4.55
C VAL A 7 -8.68 -5.67 -5.71
N HIS A 8 -8.21 -5.37 -6.93
CA HIS A 8 -9.02 -5.49 -8.13
C HIS A 8 -9.08 -6.95 -8.59
N GLU A 9 -10.24 -7.40 -9.07
CA GLU A 9 -10.44 -8.78 -9.57
C GLU A 9 -9.45 -9.17 -10.69
N LEU A 10 -9.18 -8.25 -11.63
CA LEU A 10 -8.10 -8.40 -12.61
C LEU A 10 -6.76 -8.85 -12.00
N THR A 11 -6.39 -8.35 -10.81
CA THR A 11 -5.16 -8.72 -10.12
C THR A 11 -5.23 -10.17 -9.63
N SER A 12 -6.30 -10.55 -8.94
CA SER A 12 -6.47 -11.92 -8.47
C SER A 12 -6.54 -12.92 -9.62
N ASN A 13 -7.26 -12.59 -10.70
CA ASN A 13 -7.39 -13.46 -11.87
C ASN A 13 -6.07 -13.62 -12.62
N ALA A 14 -5.28 -12.53 -12.77
CA ALA A 14 -3.97 -12.61 -13.39
C ALA A 14 -2.99 -13.46 -12.57
N ILE A 15 -3.00 -13.33 -11.25
CA ILE A 15 -2.19 -14.15 -10.36
C ILE A 15 -2.62 -15.62 -10.42
N LEU A 16 -3.92 -15.91 -10.36
CA LEU A 16 -4.44 -17.28 -10.46
C LEU A 16 -4.03 -17.94 -11.78
N PHE A 17 -4.14 -17.22 -12.90
CA PHE A 17 -3.68 -17.68 -14.20
C PHE A 17 -2.18 -18.04 -14.19
N LEU A 18 -1.35 -17.17 -13.59
CA LEU A 18 0.09 -17.43 -13.50
C LEU A 18 0.40 -18.62 -12.59
N GLN A 19 -0.35 -18.81 -11.50
CA GLN A 19 -0.19 -19.96 -10.61
C GLN A 19 -0.54 -21.26 -11.32
N GLN A 20 -1.64 -21.32 -12.08
CA GLN A 20 -2.01 -22.49 -12.88
C GLN A 20 -0.97 -22.82 -13.96
N LEU A 21 -0.23 -21.81 -14.45
CA LEU A 21 0.84 -22.01 -15.41
C LEU A 21 2.04 -22.76 -14.82
N LEU A 22 2.23 -22.76 -13.48
CA LEU A 22 3.32 -23.46 -12.81
C LEU A 22 3.23 -24.98 -13.01
N ASP A 23 2.03 -25.55 -12.94
CA ASP A 23 1.81 -27.00 -13.09
C ASP A 23 2.24 -27.51 -14.47
N PHE A 24 2.29 -26.61 -15.46
CA PHE A 24 2.63 -26.90 -16.85
C PHE A 24 3.87 -26.12 -17.32
N HIS A 25 4.76 -25.70 -16.42
CA HIS A 25 5.87 -24.81 -16.75
C HIS A 25 6.82 -25.37 -17.83
N GLU A 26 7.11 -26.68 -17.83
CA GLU A 26 7.93 -27.32 -18.87
C GLU A 26 7.24 -27.26 -20.24
N THR A 27 5.96 -27.65 -20.30
CA THR A 27 5.16 -27.64 -21.54
C THR A 27 4.98 -26.21 -22.05
N ALA A 28 4.67 -25.26 -21.17
CA ALA A 28 4.51 -23.85 -21.51
C ALA A 28 5.83 -23.25 -22.02
N GLY A 29 6.95 -23.55 -21.36
CA GLY A 29 8.28 -23.12 -21.78
C GLY A 29 8.65 -23.67 -23.16
N ALA A 30 8.40 -24.96 -23.41
CA ALA A 30 8.64 -25.61 -24.70
C ALA A 30 7.76 -25.01 -25.82
N MET A 31 6.48 -24.77 -25.54
CA MET A 31 5.56 -24.13 -26.48
C MET A 31 6.00 -22.71 -26.84
N LEU A 32 6.45 -21.92 -25.86
CA LEU A 32 7.01 -20.59 -26.11
C LEU A 32 8.29 -20.68 -26.94
N ALA A 33 9.16 -21.66 -26.66
CA ALA A 33 10.40 -21.88 -27.39
C ALA A 33 10.15 -22.29 -28.85
N SER A 34 9.17 -23.16 -29.12
CA SER A 34 8.81 -23.54 -30.49
C SER A 34 8.28 -22.36 -31.31
N GLN A 35 7.60 -21.40 -30.68
CA GLN A 35 7.16 -20.18 -31.36
C GLN A 35 8.33 -19.24 -31.70
N VAL A 36 9.38 -19.22 -30.88
CA VAL A 36 10.56 -18.36 -31.10
C VAL A 36 11.54 -18.98 -32.10
N LEU A 37 11.74 -20.30 -32.02
CA LEU A 37 12.76 -21.03 -32.79
C LEU A 37 12.20 -21.71 -34.06
N GLY A 38 10.88 -21.82 -34.19
CA GLY A 38 10.22 -22.44 -35.34
C GLY A 38 10.71 -23.88 -35.58
N ASP A 39 10.97 -24.22 -36.84
CA ASP A 39 11.46 -25.55 -37.25
C ASP A 39 12.80 -25.93 -36.61
N THR A 40 13.57 -24.95 -36.11
CA THR A 40 14.87 -25.16 -35.46
C THR A 40 14.74 -25.79 -34.08
N TYR A 41 13.57 -25.71 -33.44
CA TYR A 41 13.36 -26.23 -32.08
C TYR A 41 13.44 -27.77 -32.00
N ASN A 42 13.01 -28.46 -33.07
CA ASN A 42 12.94 -29.91 -33.12
C ASN A 42 14.13 -30.57 -33.84
N ILE A 43 15.21 -29.83 -34.15
CA ILE A 43 16.38 -30.41 -34.80
C ILE A 43 17.03 -31.43 -33.83
N PRO A 44 17.14 -32.72 -34.22
CA PRO A 44 17.75 -33.72 -33.36
C PRO A 44 19.19 -33.33 -33.03
N LEU A 45 19.48 -33.22 -31.74
CA LEU A 45 20.85 -32.99 -31.24
C LEU A 45 21.70 -34.24 -31.48
N ASP A 46 22.97 -34.07 -31.83
CA ASP A 46 23.92 -35.18 -31.97
C ASP A 46 23.95 -35.97 -30.64
N PRO A 47 23.77 -37.30 -30.66
CA PRO A 47 23.80 -38.15 -29.47
C PRO A 47 25.02 -37.90 -28.56
N ARG A 48 26.15 -37.43 -29.10
CA ARG A 48 27.38 -37.12 -28.35
C ARG A 48 27.34 -35.84 -27.52
N GLU A 49 26.39 -34.92 -27.78
CA GLU A 49 26.25 -33.62 -27.07
C GLU A 49 24.99 -33.54 -26.19
N THR A 50 24.27 -34.65 -26.05
CA THR A 50 22.91 -34.74 -25.48
C THR A 50 22.79 -34.22 -24.04
N SER A 51 23.77 -34.47 -23.17
CA SER A 51 23.68 -34.06 -21.76
C SER A 51 23.81 -32.55 -21.54
N SER A 52 24.73 -31.89 -22.26
CA SER A 52 24.93 -30.44 -22.16
C SER A 52 23.88 -29.65 -22.94
N ALA A 53 23.42 -30.19 -24.07
CA ALA A 53 22.42 -29.55 -24.91
C ALA A 53 21.00 -29.65 -24.32
N SER A 54 20.63 -30.76 -23.66
CA SER A 54 19.33 -30.88 -22.98
C SER A 54 19.20 -29.89 -21.81
N SER A 55 20.27 -29.71 -21.04
CA SER A 55 20.34 -28.72 -19.96
C SER A 55 20.19 -27.28 -20.49
N SER A 56 20.89 -26.93 -21.58
CA SER A 56 20.81 -25.59 -22.17
C SER A 56 19.44 -25.30 -22.79
N THR A 57 18.77 -26.28 -23.39
CA THR A 57 17.38 -26.16 -23.87
C THR A 57 16.40 -25.95 -22.72
N SER A 58 16.53 -26.70 -21.62
CA SER A 58 15.69 -26.51 -20.43
C SER A 58 15.85 -25.11 -19.82
N ASP A 59 17.09 -24.63 -19.69
CA ASP A 59 17.40 -23.27 -19.22
C ASP A 59 16.84 -22.19 -20.15
N PHE A 60 16.92 -22.40 -21.47
CA PHE A 60 16.34 -21.49 -22.46
C PHE A 60 14.82 -21.40 -22.32
N ASN A 61 14.13 -22.53 -22.25
CA ASN A 61 12.68 -22.62 -22.08
C ASN A 61 12.24 -21.93 -20.78
N LYS A 62 12.95 -22.18 -19.68
CA LYS A 62 12.71 -21.55 -18.37
C LYS A 62 12.85 -20.03 -18.42
N ARG A 63 13.87 -19.50 -19.13
CA ARG A 63 14.05 -18.05 -19.32
C ARG A 63 12.94 -17.42 -20.17
N LEU A 64 12.46 -18.11 -21.20
CA LEU A 64 11.33 -17.64 -22.01
C LEU A 64 10.05 -17.57 -21.18
N LEU A 65 9.75 -18.62 -20.40
CA LEU A 65 8.61 -18.64 -19.51
C LEU A 65 8.70 -17.51 -18.46
N SER A 66 9.86 -17.35 -17.83
CA SER A 66 10.13 -16.24 -16.90
C SER A 66 9.86 -14.88 -17.55
N SER A 67 10.34 -14.66 -18.78
CA SER A 67 10.12 -13.42 -19.53
C SER A 67 8.64 -13.19 -19.84
N TYR A 68 7.90 -14.25 -20.16
CA TYR A 68 6.45 -14.18 -20.39
C TYR A 68 5.71 -13.76 -19.11
N ILE A 69 5.99 -14.42 -17.98
CA ILE A 69 5.41 -14.09 -16.67
C ILE A 69 5.70 -12.63 -16.31
N CYS A 70 6.95 -12.18 -16.46
CA CYS A 70 7.34 -10.79 -16.24
C CYS A 70 6.57 -9.82 -17.13
N LYS A 71 6.31 -10.16 -18.40
CA LYS A 71 5.46 -9.34 -19.29
C LYS A 71 4.02 -9.26 -18.81
N VAL A 72 3.42 -10.37 -18.36
CA VAL A 72 2.06 -10.36 -17.80
C VAL A 72 1.99 -9.46 -16.58
N LEU A 73 2.92 -9.62 -15.63
CA LEU A 73 3.00 -8.78 -14.42
C LEU A 73 3.21 -7.30 -14.75
N GLY A 74 4.10 -6.98 -15.68
CA GLY A 74 4.34 -5.60 -16.11
C GLY A 74 3.11 -4.97 -16.78
N ASN A 75 2.38 -5.72 -17.60
CA ASN A 75 1.12 -5.25 -18.20
C ASN A 75 0.02 -5.07 -17.15
N LEU A 76 -0.09 -5.99 -16.19
CA LEU A 76 -0.99 -5.84 -15.06
C LEU A 76 -0.68 -4.56 -14.27
N GLN A 77 0.58 -4.31 -13.95
CA GLN A 77 1.01 -3.09 -13.26
C GLN A 77 0.65 -1.82 -14.04
N LEU A 78 0.92 -1.76 -15.35
CA LEU A 78 0.55 -0.64 -16.20
C LEU A 78 -0.97 -0.42 -16.24
N ASN A 79 -1.75 -1.51 -16.29
CA ASN A 79 -3.19 -1.45 -16.24
C ASN A 79 -3.70 -0.89 -14.90
N LEU A 80 -3.12 -1.35 -13.78
CA LEU A 80 -3.44 -0.86 -12.45
C LEU A 80 -3.12 0.63 -12.29
N LEU A 81 -1.98 1.10 -12.81
CA LEU A 81 -1.63 2.53 -12.85
C LEU A 81 -2.61 3.35 -13.67
N SER A 82 -3.17 2.81 -14.75
CA SER A 82 -4.21 3.49 -15.54
C SER A 82 -5.52 3.56 -14.74
N LYS A 83 -5.92 2.44 -14.15
CA LYS A 83 -7.12 2.31 -13.33
C LYS A 83 -7.11 3.19 -12.08
N SER A 84 -5.96 3.37 -11.44
CA SER A 84 -5.84 4.18 -10.23
C SER A 84 -6.12 5.66 -10.48
N LYS A 85 -5.98 6.15 -11.72
CA LYS A 85 -6.30 7.54 -12.10
C LYS A 85 -7.79 7.87 -12.13
N VAL A 86 -8.65 6.86 -11.98
CA VAL A 86 -10.11 7.04 -11.92
C VAL A 86 -10.55 7.63 -10.58
N TYR A 87 -9.77 7.42 -9.51
CA TYR A 87 -10.09 8.02 -8.21
C TYR A 87 -9.79 9.51 -8.21
N GLU A 88 -10.74 10.31 -7.72
CA GLU A 88 -10.55 11.75 -7.52
C GLU A 88 -9.54 12.04 -6.39
N ASP A 89 -9.60 11.24 -5.32
CA ASP A 89 -8.67 11.33 -4.19
C ASP A 89 -7.38 10.55 -4.51
N SER A 90 -6.25 11.26 -4.52
CA SER A 90 -4.93 10.69 -4.78
C SER A 90 -4.46 9.72 -3.69
N ALA A 91 -4.92 9.89 -2.45
CA ALA A 91 -4.60 8.96 -1.37
C ALA A 91 -5.39 7.65 -1.52
N LEU A 92 -6.65 7.69 -1.98
CA LEU A 92 -7.40 6.48 -2.34
C LEU A 92 -6.74 5.75 -3.53
N SER A 93 -6.26 6.51 -4.53
CA SER A 93 -5.47 5.97 -5.64
C SER A 93 -4.23 5.22 -5.15
N ALA A 94 -3.53 5.79 -4.16
CA ALA A 94 -2.35 5.17 -3.56
C ALA A 94 -2.70 3.92 -2.75
N ILE A 95 -3.76 3.93 -1.94
CA ILE A 95 -4.25 2.75 -1.23
C ILE A 95 -4.61 1.62 -2.20
N PHE A 96 -5.27 1.94 -3.31
CA PHE A 96 -5.57 0.98 -4.35
C PHE A 96 -4.31 0.32 -4.93
N LEU A 97 -3.33 1.12 -5.34
CA LEU A 97 -2.07 0.58 -5.86
C LEU A 97 -1.32 -0.22 -4.80
N HIS A 98 -1.28 0.27 -3.56
CA HIS A 98 -0.69 -0.43 -2.43
C HIS A 98 -1.27 -1.83 -2.25
N ASN A 99 -2.60 -1.94 -2.16
CA ASN A 99 -3.30 -3.21 -1.97
C ASN A 99 -2.98 -4.20 -3.08
N ASN A 100 -3.02 -3.77 -4.34
CA ASN A 100 -2.76 -4.63 -5.48
C ASN A 100 -1.28 -5.05 -5.58
N TYR A 101 -0.33 -4.14 -5.33
CA TYR A 101 1.09 -4.48 -5.33
C TYR A 101 1.46 -5.42 -4.18
N ASN A 102 0.91 -5.20 -2.99
CA ASN A 102 1.09 -6.11 -1.85
C ASN A 102 0.52 -7.50 -2.16
N TYR A 103 -0.68 -7.56 -2.75
CA TYR A 103 -1.29 -8.83 -3.15
C TYR A 103 -0.43 -9.58 -4.16
N ILE A 104 0.07 -8.89 -5.21
CA ILE A 104 0.97 -9.48 -6.20
C ILE A 104 2.22 -10.02 -5.52
N LEU A 105 2.91 -9.20 -4.71
CA LEU A 105 4.14 -9.59 -4.04
C LEU A 105 3.92 -10.82 -3.15
N LYS A 106 2.93 -10.79 -2.25
CA LYS A 106 2.63 -11.92 -1.36
C LYS A 106 2.24 -13.17 -2.14
N SER A 107 1.54 -13.04 -3.26
CA SER A 107 1.17 -14.19 -4.09
C SER A 107 2.37 -14.79 -4.82
N LEU A 108 3.31 -13.96 -5.28
CA LEU A 108 4.57 -14.42 -5.85
C LEU A 108 5.42 -15.13 -4.79
N GLU A 109 5.49 -14.61 -3.57
CA GLU A 109 6.27 -15.19 -2.46
C GLU A 109 5.67 -16.51 -1.93
N LYS A 110 4.34 -16.63 -1.92
CA LYS A 110 3.63 -17.84 -1.50
C LYS A 110 3.71 -18.98 -2.52
N SER A 111 4.11 -18.69 -3.76
CA SER A 111 4.20 -19.67 -4.84
C SER A 111 5.63 -19.78 -5.37
N GLU A 112 5.91 -20.82 -6.16
CA GLU A 112 7.20 -20.92 -6.84
C GLU A 112 7.36 -19.90 -7.99
N LEU A 113 6.34 -19.04 -8.23
CA LEU A 113 6.41 -17.98 -9.24
C LEU A 113 7.58 -17.02 -8.99
N ILE A 114 7.92 -16.72 -7.73
CA ILE A 114 9.06 -15.84 -7.45
C ILE A 114 10.36 -16.43 -7.97
N GLN A 115 10.53 -17.76 -7.93
CA GLN A 115 11.72 -18.42 -8.45
C GLN A 115 11.80 -18.31 -9.97
N LEU A 116 10.66 -18.43 -10.68
CA LEU A 116 10.61 -18.21 -12.13
C LEU A 116 10.85 -16.75 -12.49
N VAL A 117 10.19 -15.80 -11.82
CA VAL A 117 10.36 -14.37 -12.10
C VAL A 117 11.83 -13.93 -11.93
N THR A 118 12.50 -14.43 -10.90
CA THR A 118 13.90 -14.05 -10.59
C THR A 118 14.93 -14.61 -11.58
N VAL A 119 14.57 -15.57 -12.43
CA VAL A 119 15.43 -16.04 -13.55
C VAL A 119 15.81 -14.89 -14.48
N THR A 120 14.85 -14.01 -14.81
CA THR A 120 15.10 -12.84 -15.66
C THR A 120 15.13 -11.52 -14.89
N GLN A 121 14.33 -11.39 -13.81
CA GLN A 121 14.20 -10.18 -13.04
C GLN A 121 14.63 -10.36 -11.58
N ARG A 122 15.95 -10.43 -11.35
CA ARG A 122 16.55 -10.69 -10.02
C ARG A 122 16.13 -9.73 -8.91
N LYS A 123 15.68 -8.51 -9.26
CA LYS A 123 15.28 -7.48 -8.29
C LYS A 123 13.75 -7.36 -8.13
N ALA A 124 12.96 -8.25 -8.73
CA ALA A 124 11.50 -8.14 -8.76
C ALA A 124 10.89 -7.91 -7.36
N GLU A 125 11.29 -8.71 -6.38
CA GLU A 125 10.81 -8.60 -4.99
C GLU A 125 11.11 -7.22 -4.40
N SER A 126 12.38 -6.79 -4.44
CA SER A 126 12.79 -5.48 -3.94
C SER A 126 12.09 -4.32 -4.67
N SER A 127 11.82 -4.47 -5.98
CA SER A 127 11.10 -3.47 -6.76
C SER A 127 9.65 -3.34 -6.33
N TYR A 128 8.95 -4.46 -6.05
CA TYR A 128 7.59 -4.41 -5.51
C TYR A 128 7.55 -3.82 -4.11
N ARG A 129 8.50 -4.16 -3.23
CA ARG A 129 8.60 -3.57 -1.88
C ARG A 129 8.77 -2.05 -1.95
N GLU A 130 9.59 -1.55 -2.88
CA GLU A 130 9.79 -0.12 -3.10
C GLU A 130 8.52 0.55 -3.63
N LEU A 131 7.82 -0.07 -4.60
CA LEU A 131 6.54 0.44 -5.09
C LEU A 131 5.47 0.53 -3.98
N ILE A 132 5.39 -0.49 -3.12
CA ILE A 132 4.50 -0.53 -1.96
C ILE A 132 4.82 0.63 -1.02
N LYS A 133 6.10 0.80 -0.66
CA LYS A 133 6.56 1.90 0.20
C LYS A 133 6.20 3.28 -0.38
N GLN A 134 6.43 3.48 -1.67
CA GLN A 134 6.07 4.73 -2.35
C GLN A 134 4.58 5.04 -2.26
N GLN A 135 3.71 4.02 -2.35
CA GLN A 135 2.27 4.24 -2.20
C GLN A 135 1.88 4.59 -0.76
N ILE A 136 2.54 3.98 0.24
CA ILE A 136 2.36 4.36 1.65
C ILE A 136 2.77 5.83 1.87
N ASP A 137 3.90 6.25 1.32
CA ASP A 137 4.37 7.64 1.40
C ASP A 137 3.39 8.62 0.76
N ILE A 138 2.78 8.27 -0.39
CA ILE A 138 1.75 9.10 -1.04
C ILE A 138 0.49 9.18 -0.18
N TYR A 139 0.01 8.05 0.37
CA TYR A 139 -1.12 8.03 1.28
C TYR A 139 -0.87 8.93 2.51
N GLN A 140 0.30 8.84 3.13
CA GLN A 140 0.65 9.64 4.31
C GLN A 140 0.61 11.16 4.04
N ARG A 141 0.83 11.60 2.80
CA ARG A 141 0.71 13.02 2.43
C ARG A 141 -0.69 13.58 2.61
N SER A 142 -1.74 12.75 2.60
CA SER A 142 -3.12 13.20 2.87
C SER A 142 -3.28 13.80 4.27
N TRP A 143 -2.42 13.42 5.21
CA TRP A 143 -2.45 13.89 6.58
C TRP A 143 -1.72 15.23 6.78
N LEU A 144 -0.93 15.69 5.81
CA LEU A 144 -0.11 16.90 5.96
C LEU A 144 -0.95 18.15 6.24
N LYS A 145 -2.13 18.28 5.62
CA LYS A 145 -3.03 19.42 5.85
C LYS A 145 -3.51 19.47 7.30
N VAL A 146 -3.87 18.32 7.87
CA VAL A 146 -4.29 18.20 9.27
C VAL A 146 -3.11 18.50 10.20
N LEU A 147 -1.94 17.95 9.90
CA LEU A 147 -0.71 18.15 10.68
C LEU A 147 -0.20 19.60 10.64
N GLU A 148 -0.42 20.35 9.55
CA GLU A 148 0.00 21.76 9.44
C GLU A 148 -0.61 22.63 10.55
N HIS A 149 -1.84 22.32 10.97
CA HIS A 149 -2.50 23.02 12.07
C HIS A 149 -1.75 22.85 13.41
N LEU A 150 -1.04 21.74 13.59
CA LEU A 150 -0.28 21.42 14.81
C LEU A 150 1.14 21.98 14.83
N THR A 151 1.60 22.58 13.73
CA THR A 151 2.94 23.16 13.64
C THR A 151 3.06 24.50 14.38
N ASP A 152 4.29 24.94 14.66
CA ASP A 152 4.55 26.26 15.23
C ASP A 152 4.41 27.42 14.21
N LYS A 153 4.09 27.11 12.95
CA LYS A 153 3.86 28.12 11.93
C LYS A 153 2.74 29.05 12.36
N ASN A 154 3.03 30.36 12.39
CA ASN A 154 2.16 31.44 12.85
C ASN A 154 1.80 31.41 14.34
N MET A 155 2.39 30.53 15.16
CA MET A 155 2.15 30.54 16.60
C MET A 155 2.73 31.80 17.25
N PRO A 156 2.03 32.39 18.24
CA PRO A 156 2.57 33.49 19.00
C PRO A 156 3.75 33.03 19.87
N ILE A 157 4.71 33.94 20.09
CA ILE A 157 5.83 33.68 20.99
C ILE A 157 5.31 33.83 22.43
N PHE A 158 5.38 32.75 23.20
CA PHE A 158 4.93 32.74 24.59
C PHE A 158 5.97 33.38 25.49
N GLN A 159 5.74 34.62 25.89
CA GLN A 159 6.54 35.30 26.91
C GLN A 159 5.97 35.06 28.31
N PRO A 160 6.77 34.59 29.28
CA PRO A 160 6.32 34.41 30.66
C PRO A 160 5.71 35.70 31.23
N GLY A 161 4.48 35.62 31.76
CA GLY A 161 3.77 36.75 32.36
C GLY A 161 3.09 37.72 31.37
N ALA A 162 3.30 37.58 30.06
CA ALA A 162 2.62 38.39 29.05
C ALA A 162 1.22 37.83 28.76
N LYS A 163 0.20 38.71 28.75
CA LYS A 163 -1.14 38.33 28.28
C LYS A 163 -1.15 38.29 26.75
N LEU A 164 -1.72 37.23 26.19
CA LEU A 164 -1.95 37.15 24.75
C LEU A 164 -2.85 38.30 24.27
N LYS A 165 -2.59 38.78 23.07
CA LYS A 165 -3.49 39.67 22.32
C LYS A 165 -4.64 38.86 21.73
N ASP A 166 -5.76 39.52 21.41
CA ASP A 166 -6.92 38.86 20.81
C ASP A 166 -6.57 38.09 19.53
N LYS A 167 -5.73 38.69 18.67
CA LYS A 167 -5.26 38.04 17.43
C LYS A 167 -4.48 36.75 17.72
N GLU A 168 -3.61 36.75 18.73
CA GLU A 168 -2.80 35.58 19.11
C GLU A 168 -3.67 34.47 19.69
N ARG A 169 -4.66 34.82 20.53
CA ARG A 169 -5.68 33.87 20.99
C ARG A 169 -6.45 33.26 19.83
N GLN A 170 -6.81 34.09 18.85
CA GLN A 170 -7.57 33.64 17.69
C GLN A 170 -6.78 32.63 16.85
N VAL A 171 -5.48 32.85 16.66
CA VAL A 171 -4.63 31.88 15.95
C VAL A 171 -4.61 30.51 16.61
N ILE A 172 -4.49 30.45 17.94
CA ILE A 172 -4.52 29.18 18.69
C ILE A 172 -5.88 28.48 18.51
N LYS A 173 -6.97 29.24 18.61
CA LYS A 173 -8.34 28.74 18.38
C LYS A 173 -8.53 28.18 16.97
N ASP A 174 -8.03 28.88 15.96
CA ASP A 174 -8.15 28.48 14.56
C ASP A 174 -7.32 27.23 14.26
N LYS A 175 -6.17 27.04 14.92
CA LYS A 175 -5.37 25.81 14.83
C LYS A 175 -6.09 24.61 15.44
N PHE A 176 -6.63 24.72 16.65
CA PHE A 176 -7.43 23.64 17.25
C PHE A 176 -8.64 23.31 16.38
N LYS A 177 -9.37 24.33 15.92
CA LYS A 177 -10.53 24.13 15.05
C LYS A 177 -10.14 23.45 13.74
N GLY A 178 -9.10 23.93 13.06
CA GLY A 178 -8.64 23.38 11.79
C GLY A 178 -8.17 21.93 11.92
N PHE A 179 -7.48 21.59 13.02
CA PHE A 179 -7.13 20.21 13.32
C PHE A 179 -8.36 19.33 13.55
N ASN A 180 -9.30 19.75 14.42
CA ASN A 180 -10.49 18.97 14.74
C ASN A 180 -11.36 18.72 13.49
N ASP A 181 -11.66 19.79 12.74
CA ASP A 181 -12.48 19.72 11.53
C ASP A 181 -11.79 18.83 10.46
N GLY A 182 -10.47 19.00 10.29
CA GLY A 182 -9.69 18.24 9.32
C GLY A 182 -9.55 16.76 9.68
N LEU A 183 -9.34 16.44 10.95
CA LEU A 183 -9.28 15.05 11.44
C LEU A 183 -10.63 14.35 11.23
N GLU A 184 -11.74 15.01 11.57
CA GLU A 184 -13.09 14.46 11.41
C GLU A 184 -13.44 14.20 9.95
N GLU A 185 -13.15 15.16 9.06
CA GLU A 185 -13.36 15.01 7.63
C GLU A 185 -12.53 13.85 7.06
N LEU A 186 -11.23 13.82 7.39
CA LEU A 186 -10.32 12.77 6.92
C LEU A 186 -10.79 11.40 7.41
N CYS A 187 -11.06 11.23 8.70
CA CYS A 187 -11.54 9.96 9.24
C CYS A 187 -12.89 9.55 8.64
N LYS A 188 -13.79 10.49 8.38
CA LYS A 188 -15.09 10.21 7.74
C LYS A 188 -14.90 9.65 6.33
N ILE A 189 -14.00 10.22 5.55
CA ILE A 189 -13.71 9.78 4.18
C ILE A 189 -13.00 8.42 4.20
N GLN A 190 -11.92 8.31 4.98
CA GLN A 190 -11.03 7.14 4.96
C GLN A 190 -11.61 5.90 5.65
N LYS A 191 -12.65 6.05 6.49
CA LYS A 191 -13.43 4.92 7.01
C LYS A 191 -14.08 4.07 5.93
N GLY A 192 -14.32 4.64 4.74
CA GLY A 192 -14.87 3.90 3.60
C GLY A 192 -13.83 3.15 2.77
N TRP A 193 -12.55 3.23 3.12
CA TRP A 193 -11.45 2.60 2.37
C TRP A 193 -11.06 1.27 3.01
N ALA A 194 -10.43 0.38 2.25
CA ALA A 194 -10.06 -0.96 2.71
C ALA A 194 -8.56 -1.22 2.53
N ILE A 195 -7.96 -1.90 3.51
CA ILE A 195 -6.64 -2.52 3.41
C ILE A 195 -6.81 -3.97 3.87
N PRO A 196 -7.01 -4.92 2.92
CA PRO A 196 -7.35 -6.31 3.27
C PRO A 196 -6.25 -7.00 4.06
N ASP A 197 -4.99 -6.71 3.73
CA ASP A 197 -3.84 -7.30 4.39
C ASP A 197 -3.67 -6.74 5.81
N LYS A 198 -3.84 -7.60 6.82
CA LYS A 198 -3.80 -7.22 8.23
C LYS A 198 -2.45 -6.61 8.64
N GLU A 199 -1.34 -7.19 8.22
CA GLU A 199 0.00 -6.70 8.57
C GLU A 199 0.24 -5.30 7.99
N GLN A 200 -0.12 -5.09 6.73
CA GLN A 200 -0.01 -3.76 6.09
C GLN A 200 -0.94 -2.75 6.74
N ARG A 201 -2.19 -3.15 7.03
CA ARG A 201 -3.17 -2.30 7.69
C ARG A 201 -2.68 -1.84 9.06
N ASP A 202 -2.22 -2.79 9.88
CA ASP A 202 -1.71 -2.52 11.22
C ASP A 202 -0.45 -1.64 11.18
N TYR A 203 0.46 -1.91 10.23
CA TYR A 203 1.65 -1.08 10.02
C TYR A 203 1.30 0.37 9.66
N ILE A 204 0.39 0.57 8.68
CA ILE A 204 -0.02 1.90 8.24
C ILE A 204 -0.74 2.65 9.37
N ARG A 205 -1.66 1.97 10.08
CA ARG A 205 -2.35 2.53 11.26
C ARG A 205 -1.36 2.95 12.33
N GLN A 206 -0.44 2.06 12.72
CA GLN A 206 0.53 2.33 13.77
C GLN A 206 1.45 3.51 13.41
N SER A 207 1.94 3.54 12.17
CA SER A 207 2.78 4.63 11.66
C SER A 207 2.04 5.97 11.74
N GLN A 208 0.81 6.01 11.23
CA GLN A 208 0.02 7.24 11.21
C GLN A 208 -0.41 7.67 12.61
N ARG A 209 -0.82 6.73 13.46
CA ARG A 209 -1.18 6.95 14.86
C ARG A 209 -0.04 7.61 15.61
N LYS A 210 1.19 7.10 15.47
CA LYS A 210 2.38 7.66 16.11
C LYS A 210 2.63 9.10 15.66
N ILE A 211 2.66 9.35 14.35
CA ILE A 211 2.96 10.69 13.80
C ILE A 211 1.94 11.72 14.29
N VAL A 212 0.65 11.40 14.22
CA VAL A 212 -0.42 12.33 14.60
C VAL A 212 -0.48 12.53 16.11
N SER A 213 -0.38 11.45 16.89
CA SER A 213 -0.42 11.53 18.35
C SER A 213 0.75 12.33 18.91
N ASP A 214 1.98 12.07 18.45
CA ASP A 214 3.16 12.81 18.91
C ASP A 214 3.03 14.32 18.61
N ALA A 215 2.58 14.67 17.40
CA ALA A 215 2.36 16.06 17.02
C ALA A 215 1.23 16.71 17.85
N TYR A 216 0.13 16.00 18.07
CA TYR A 216 -1.02 16.52 18.79
C TYR A 216 -0.73 16.69 20.28
N ARG A 217 -0.09 15.72 20.92
CA ARG A 217 0.37 15.79 22.32
C ARG A 217 1.29 16.97 22.54
N ALA A 218 2.29 17.14 21.67
CA ALA A 218 3.21 18.28 21.73
C ALA A 218 2.48 19.62 21.61
N PHE A 219 1.52 19.72 20.69
CA PHE A 219 0.72 20.93 20.49
C PHE A 219 -0.18 21.25 21.70
N VAL A 220 -0.88 20.25 22.25
CA VAL A 220 -1.73 20.39 23.43
C VAL A 220 -0.90 20.79 24.65
N GLN A 221 0.22 20.10 24.91
CA GLN A 221 1.10 20.41 26.02
C GLN A 221 1.64 21.85 25.95
N ARG A 222 2.00 22.30 24.75
CA ARG A 222 2.43 23.68 24.51
C ARG A 222 1.35 24.70 24.85
N CYS A 223 0.07 24.36 24.60
CA CYS A 223 -1.07 25.24 24.85
C CYS A 223 -1.66 25.12 26.26
N ALA A 224 -1.28 24.11 27.04
CA ALA A 224 -1.92 23.75 28.31
C ALA A 224 -1.95 24.89 29.35
N ASN A 225 -0.86 25.65 29.46
CA ASN A 225 -0.72 26.73 30.44
C ASN A 225 -1.12 28.11 29.90
N ILE A 226 -1.82 28.14 28.77
CA ILE A 226 -2.10 29.37 28.02
C ILE A 226 -3.58 29.72 28.11
N SER A 227 -3.89 30.87 28.69
CA SER A 227 -5.27 31.37 28.73
C SER A 227 -5.69 31.99 27.38
N PHE A 228 -5.98 31.14 26.40
CA PHE A 228 -6.40 31.56 25.06
C PHE A 228 -7.92 31.62 24.86
N THR A 229 -8.70 31.00 25.75
CA THR A 229 -10.15 30.93 25.65
C THR A 229 -10.81 30.85 27.02
N LYS A 230 -12.06 31.32 27.11
CA LYS A 230 -12.93 31.12 28.29
C LYS A 230 -13.70 29.80 28.24
N ASN A 231 -13.73 29.15 27.08
CA ASN A 231 -14.43 27.88 26.85
C ASN A 231 -13.44 26.83 26.32
N PRO A 232 -12.61 26.21 27.18
CA PRO A 232 -11.55 25.28 26.76
C PRO A 232 -12.08 24.03 26.06
N GLU A 233 -13.23 23.49 26.48
CA GLU A 233 -13.80 22.24 25.96
C GLU A 233 -14.22 22.33 24.49
N LYS A 234 -14.51 23.54 24.00
CA LYS A 234 -14.80 23.74 22.58
C LYS A 234 -13.58 23.46 21.68
N TYR A 235 -12.37 23.63 22.21
CA TYR A 235 -11.12 23.54 21.44
C TYR A 235 -10.35 22.26 21.76
N HIS A 236 -10.35 21.84 23.03
CA HIS A 236 -9.83 20.54 23.47
C HIS A 236 -10.92 19.46 23.29
N LYS A 237 -11.38 19.29 22.04
CA LYS A 237 -12.47 18.37 21.71
C LYS A 237 -12.08 16.90 21.89
N TYR A 238 -10.81 16.58 21.67
CA TYR A 238 -10.27 15.23 21.74
C TYR A 238 -9.07 15.18 22.69
N ARG A 239 -9.01 14.12 23.49
CA ARG A 239 -7.79 13.69 24.16
C ARG A 239 -6.87 12.98 23.15
N PRO A 240 -5.56 12.95 23.39
CA PRO A 240 -4.63 12.21 22.54
C PRO A 240 -5.04 10.76 22.29
N GLU A 241 -5.55 10.08 23.31
CA GLU A 241 -5.99 8.68 23.22
C GLU A 241 -7.22 8.53 22.29
N GLU A 242 -8.11 9.52 22.26
CA GLU A 242 -9.27 9.50 21.38
C GLU A 242 -8.87 9.72 19.91
N VAL A 243 -7.87 10.57 19.66
CA VAL A 243 -7.28 10.76 18.32
C VAL A 243 -6.65 9.44 17.84
N GLU A 244 -5.94 8.74 18.72
CA GLU A 244 -5.36 7.43 18.41
C GLU A 244 -6.43 6.40 18.05
N GLU A 245 -7.49 6.32 18.86
CA GLU A 245 -8.61 5.40 18.63
C GLU A 245 -9.35 5.71 17.30
N MET A 246 -9.47 6.97 16.91
CA MET A 246 -10.04 7.36 15.62
C MET A 246 -9.21 6.84 14.44
N ILE A 247 -7.88 6.82 14.57
CA ILE A 247 -6.96 6.32 13.53
C ILE A 247 -6.99 4.78 13.49
N GLU A 248 -7.07 4.13 14.63
CA GLU A 248 -7.14 2.66 14.72
C GLU A 248 -8.37 2.08 14.01
N LYS A 249 -9.48 2.82 13.99
CA LYS A 249 -10.74 2.45 13.32
C LYS A 249 -10.73 2.65 11.80
N LEU A 250 -9.67 3.21 11.20
CA LEU A 250 -9.59 3.43 9.75
C LEU A 250 -9.27 2.14 9.03
N PHE A 251 -9.91 1.84 7.90
CA PHE A 251 -9.72 0.59 7.14
C PHE A 251 -10.30 -0.68 7.77
N ASP A 252 -11.14 -0.55 8.81
CA ASP A 252 -11.92 -1.68 9.31
C ASP A 252 -13.11 -1.88 8.37
N THR A 253 -13.06 -2.92 7.55
CA THR A 253 -14.24 -3.36 6.79
C THR A 253 -15.22 -4.03 7.76
N PRO A 254 -16.50 -3.60 7.82
CA PRO A 254 -17.52 -4.24 8.66
C PRO A 254 -17.80 -5.72 8.33
N ASN A 255 -17.19 -6.27 7.28
CA ASN A 255 -17.46 -7.59 6.73
C ASN A 255 -16.29 -8.57 6.81
N GLN A 256 -15.21 -8.25 7.55
CA GLN A 256 -14.32 -9.29 8.03
C GLN A 256 -14.85 -9.71 9.41
N GLY A 257 -15.88 -10.54 9.40
CA GLY A 257 -16.23 -11.31 10.58
C GLY A 257 -15.00 -12.11 11.02
N ASP A 258 -14.91 -12.32 12.32
CA ASP A 258 -14.00 -13.24 12.98
C ASP A 258 -14.21 -14.70 12.51
N ASP A 259 -13.99 -14.98 11.22
CA ASP A 259 -13.77 -16.33 10.72
C ASP A 259 -12.26 -16.58 10.76
N ASP A 260 -11.76 -16.71 12.00
CA ASP A 260 -10.75 -17.73 12.30
C ASP A 260 -11.38 -19.10 11.98
N THR A 261 -11.47 -19.42 10.70
CA THR A 261 -11.59 -20.80 10.24
C THR A 261 -10.45 -21.09 9.30
N ASP A 262 -9.43 -21.64 9.93
CA ASP A 262 -8.49 -22.62 9.43
C ASP A 262 -9.25 -23.69 8.61
N ALA A 263 -9.54 -23.41 7.33
CA ALA A 263 -10.05 -24.38 6.38
C ALA A 263 -9.91 -23.87 4.93
N ALA A 264 -9.41 -24.75 4.06
CA ALA A 264 -9.36 -24.65 2.61
C ALA A 264 -8.15 -23.94 1.98
N LEU A 265 -6.98 -24.59 2.08
CA LEU A 265 -6.12 -24.84 0.91
C LEU A 265 -5.62 -26.29 0.96
N GLU A 266 -6.56 -27.24 0.94
CA GLU A 266 -6.35 -28.55 0.32
C GLU A 266 -7.30 -28.61 -0.87
N LEU A 267 -6.73 -28.48 -2.07
CA LEU A 267 -7.02 -29.19 -3.33
C LEU A 267 -6.21 -28.54 -4.46
#